data_AF-A0A5B8UF70-F1
#
_entry.id   AF-A0A5B8UF70-F1
#
_cell.length_a   1.000
_cell.length_b   1.000
_cell.length_c   1.000
_cell.angle_alpha   90.00
_cell.angle_beta   90.00
_cell.angle_gamma   90.00
#
_symmetry.space_group_name_H-M   'P 1'
#
loop_
_entity.id
_entity.type
_entity.pdbx_description
1 polymer ?
#
loop_
_entity_poly.entity_id
_entity_poly.type
_entity_poly.pdbx_seq_one_letter_code
_entity_poly.pdbx_strand_id
1 'polypeptide(L)'
;MSQSTTFSQRVNELFFGVDISNKSASLLDSLLSIPQLHHSDNGVRQWNLNVAMEMKSDKAWSSRHQFSFSESPLPDLQIEMGTIEVTLGETDSVKKLLNLNWHVQFSDKVSATKYFDKLKQLFGDLATKKKFEKDKDIGNIAQFSTRNPVDTGVRDITLFLGKSPMTNKYQVSLMLGTEFMDE
;
A
#
# COMPACT_ATOMS: atom_id res chain seq x y z
N MET A 1 -31.19 1.55 -0.90
CA MET A 1 -30.20 2.41 -0.23
C MET A 1 -28.82 1.87 -0.56
N SER A 2 -28.02 2.57 -1.36
CA SER A 2 -26.63 2.17 -1.60
C SER A 2 -25.83 2.44 -0.32
N GLN A 3 -25.20 1.42 0.27
CA GLN A 3 -24.27 1.63 1.37
C GLN A 3 -23.15 2.56 0.89
N SER A 4 -22.87 3.62 1.66
CA SER A 4 -21.75 4.52 1.39
C SER A 4 -20.43 3.77 1.58
N THR A 5 -19.53 3.81 0.60
CA THR A 5 -18.21 3.19 0.68
C THR A 5 -17.38 3.85 1.79
N THR A 6 -16.79 3.07 2.69
CA THR A 6 -15.93 3.58 3.76
C THR A 6 -14.50 3.84 3.28
N PHE A 7 -13.73 4.60 4.06
CA PHE A 7 -12.32 4.88 3.75
C PHE A 7 -11.48 3.62 3.67
N SER A 8 -11.62 2.69 4.63
CA SER A 8 -10.91 1.41 4.61
C SER A 8 -11.34 0.55 3.42
N GLN A 9 -12.62 0.59 3.00
CA GLN A 9 -13.07 -0.09 1.79
C GLN A 9 -12.39 0.48 0.53
N ARG A 10 -12.25 1.81 0.42
CA ARG A 10 -11.50 2.43 -0.69
C ARG A 10 -10.03 2.05 -0.71
N VAL A 11 -9.41 1.89 0.46
CA VAL A 11 -8.04 1.37 0.50
C VAL A 11 -8.00 -0.08 0.01
N ASN A 12 -8.90 -0.95 0.49
CA ASN A 12 -8.97 -2.35 0.08
C ASN A 12 -9.21 -2.51 -1.42
N GLU A 13 -9.98 -1.61 -2.06
CA GLU A 13 -10.14 -1.59 -3.52
C GLU A 13 -8.79 -1.49 -4.25
N LEU A 14 -7.82 -0.71 -3.75
CA LEU A 14 -6.47 -0.63 -4.33
C LEU A 14 -5.69 -1.95 -4.24
N PHE A 15 -6.12 -2.86 -3.37
CA PHE A 15 -5.59 -4.21 -3.20
C PHE A 15 -6.59 -5.26 -3.72
N PHE A 16 -7.32 -4.95 -4.80
CA PHE A 16 -8.27 -5.87 -5.44
C PHE A 16 -9.37 -6.38 -4.50
N GLY A 17 -9.79 -5.53 -3.55
CA GLY A 17 -10.81 -5.85 -2.55
C GLY A 17 -10.29 -6.64 -1.35
N VAL A 18 -9.00 -6.99 -1.31
CA VAL A 18 -8.40 -7.69 -0.18
C VAL A 18 -8.41 -6.78 1.06
N ASP A 19 -8.89 -7.31 2.18
CA ASP A 19 -8.87 -6.59 3.44
C ASP A 19 -7.47 -6.54 4.04
N ILE A 20 -6.84 -5.36 3.93
CA ILE A 20 -5.49 -5.14 4.45
C ILE A 20 -5.46 -4.66 5.90
N SER A 21 -6.63 -4.45 6.52
CA SER A 21 -6.73 -3.95 7.89
C SER A 21 -6.25 -4.95 8.93
N ASN A 22 -6.43 -6.25 8.66
CA ASN A 22 -6.14 -7.32 9.63
C ASN A 22 -4.64 -7.67 9.71
N LYS A 23 -3.76 -7.10 8.88
CA LYS A 23 -2.28 -7.25 8.90
C LYS A 23 -1.76 -8.65 9.28
N SER A 24 -2.51 -9.69 8.94
CA SER A 24 -2.28 -11.08 9.34
C SER A 24 -1.56 -11.82 8.22
N ALA A 25 -0.99 -12.98 8.54
CA ALA A 25 -0.41 -13.87 7.53
C ALA A 25 -1.41 -14.21 6.40
N SER A 26 -2.71 -14.22 6.68
CA SER A 26 -3.77 -14.45 5.71
C SER A 26 -3.90 -13.37 4.63
N LEU A 27 -3.26 -12.21 4.79
CA LEU A 27 -3.14 -11.21 3.73
C LEU A 27 -2.44 -11.80 2.51
N LEU A 28 -1.38 -12.60 2.73
CA LEU A 28 -0.64 -13.25 1.66
C LEU A 28 -1.55 -14.20 0.88
N ASP A 29 -2.26 -15.08 1.59
CA ASP A 29 -3.17 -16.07 0.98
C ASP A 29 -4.30 -15.39 0.21
N SER A 30 -4.82 -14.29 0.74
CA SER A 30 -5.85 -13.49 0.07
C SER A 30 -5.33 -12.90 -1.25
N LEU A 31 -4.12 -12.35 -1.27
CA LEU A 31 -3.50 -11.83 -2.50
C LEU A 31 -3.17 -12.95 -3.49
N LEU A 32 -2.71 -14.11 -3.03
CA LEU A 32 -2.47 -15.29 -3.88
C LEU A 32 -3.74 -15.79 -4.58
N SER A 33 -4.92 -15.52 -4.00
CA SER A 33 -6.21 -15.92 -4.58
C SER A 33 -6.71 -14.99 -5.69
N ILE A 34 -6.09 -13.82 -5.88
CA ILE A 34 -6.51 -12.82 -6.87
C ILE A 34 -5.93 -13.17 -8.25
N PRO A 35 -6.76 -13.53 -9.26
CA PRO A 35 -6.29 -13.97 -10.57
C PRO A 35 -5.50 -12.91 -11.37
N GLN A 36 -5.76 -11.63 -11.10
CA GLN A 36 -5.09 -10.50 -11.77
C GLN A 36 -3.66 -10.27 -11.26
N LEU A 37 -3.27 -10.93 -10.16
CA LEU A 37 -1.96 -10.76 -9.54
C LEU A 37 -1.00 -11.87 -9.98
N HIS A 38 0.15 -11.47 -10.50
CA HIS A 38 1.26 -12.38 -10.78
C HIS A 38 2.23 -12.37 -9.61
N HIS A 39 2.25 -13.48 -8.88
CA HIS A 39 3.06 -13.66 -7.67
C HIS A 39 4.49 -14.11 -8.00
N SER A 40 5.45 -13.53 -7.28
CA SER A 40 6.84 -13.96 -7.18
C SER A 40 7.32 -13.80 -5.74
N ASP A 41 8.17 -14.67 -5.25
CA ASP A 41 8.72 -14.59 -3.89
C ASP A 41 10.24 -14.74 -3.85
N ASN A 42 10.85 -14.09 -2.87
CA ASN A 42 12.21 -14.36 -2.47
C ASN A 42 12.32 -14.45 -0.94
N GLY A 43 12.79 -15.60 -0.45
CA GLY A 43 13.09 -15.81 0.96
C GLY A 43 14.54 -15.44 1.27
N VAL A 44 14.78 -14.63 2.28
CA VAL A 44 16.12 -14.28 2.76
C VAL A 44 16.22 -14.57 4.25
N ARG A 45 17.17 -15.44 4.65
CA ARG A 45 17.50 -15.62 6.07
C ARG A 45 18.33 -14.44 6.55
N GLN A 46 17.84 -13.75 7.58
CA GLN A 46 18.54 -12.61 8.18
C GLN A 46 18.97 -12.96 9.59
N TRP A 47 20.26 -12.79 9.89
CA TRP A 47 20.79 -12.91 11.25
C TRP A 47 20.27 -11.75 12.11
N ASN A 48 19.90 -12.02 13.37
CA ASN A 48 19.36 -11.04 14.33
C ASN A 48 18.01 -10.37 13.99
N LEU A 49 17.25 -10.89 13.02
CA LEU A 49 15.91 -10.36 12.70
C LEU A 49 14.96 -10.40 13.92
N ASN A 50 15.15 -11.40 14.77
CA ASN A 50 14.47 -11.56 16.04
C ASN A 50 14.67 -10.38 17.01
N VAL A 51 15.88 -9.82 17.07
CA VAL A 51 16.21 -8.64 17.90
C VAL A 51 15.56 -7.38 17.32
N ALA A 52 15.61 -7.20 16.00
CA ALA A 52 15.07 -6.01 15.34
C ALA A 52 13.53 -5.96 15.33
N MET A 53 12.86 -7.10 15.48
CA MET A 53 11.41 -7.21 15.30
C MET A 53 10.66 -7.81 16.49
N GLU A 54 11.35 -7.94 17.63
CA GLU A 54 10.86 -8.51 18.88
C GLU A 54 10.24 -9.91 18.71
N MET A 55 10.71 -10.67 17.71
CA MET A 55 10.25 -12.03 17.50
C MET A 55 11.00 -12.94 18.47
N LYS A 56 10.30 -13.60 19.40
CA LYS A 56 10.89 -14.46 20.43
C LYS A 56 11.37 -15.81 19.85
N SER A 57 12.36 -15.81 18.96
CA SER A 57 12.98 -17.02 18.40
C SER A 57 14.39 -16.77 17.89
N ASP A 58 15.27 -17.75 18.00
CA ASP A 58 16.66 -17.69 17.53
C ASP A 58 16.78 -17.95 16.02
N LYS A 59 15.67 -18.38 15.40
CA LYS A 59 15.53 -18.67 13.97
C LYS A 59 14.41 -17.81 13.40
N ALA A 60 14.76 -16.61 12.97
CA ALA A 60 13.87 -15.71 12.27
C ALA A 60 14.38 -15.49 10.84
N TRP A 61 13.46 -15.42 9.88
CA TRP A 61 13.76 -15.05 8.49
C TRP A 61 12.71 -14.07 7.96
N SER A 62 13.06 -13.37 6.88
CA SER A 62 12.12 -12.53 6.17
C SER A 62 11.84 -13.11 4.79
N SER A 63 10.58 -13.14 4.42
CA SER A 63 10.11 -13.47 3.08
C SER A 63 9.51 -12.22 2.48
N ARG A 64 9.87 -11.94 1.23
CA ARG A 64 9.27 -10.86 0.46
C ARG A 64 8.52 -11.46 -0.71
N HIS A 65 7.26 -11.11 -0.79
CA HIS A 65 6.33 -11.56 -1.82
C HIS A 65 5.92 -10.36 -2.64
N GLN A 66 6.20 -10.41 -3.94
CA GLN A 66 5.86 -9.37 -4.89
C GLN A 66 4.72 -9.86 -5.78
N PHE A 67 3.67 -9.07 -5.88
CA PHE A 67 2.53 -9.28 -6.75
C PHE A 67 2.51 -8.17 -7.79
N SER A 68 2.69 -8.52 -9.06
CA SER A 68 2.62 -7.57 -10.17
C SER A 68 1.28 -7.68 -10.90
N PHE A 69 0.81 -6.56 -11.45
CA PHE A 69 -0.45 -6.50 -12.19
C PHE A 69 -0.39 -5.44 -13.30
N SER A 70 -1.03 -5.71 -14.44
CA SER A 70 -1.13 -4.76 -15.56
C SER A 70 -2.49 -4.06 -15.63
N GLU A 71 -3.50 -4.61 -14.95
CA GLU A 71 -4.84 -4.03 -14.88
C GLU A 71 -5.00 -3.17 -13.62
N SER A 72 -5.44 -1.93 -13.80
CA SER A 72 -5.71 -1.04 -12.67
C SER A 72 -6.84 -1.59 -11.79
N PRO A 73 -6.67 -1.63 -10.45
CA PRO A 73 -7.76 -1.97 -9.53
C PRO A 73 -8.89 -0.92 -9.54
N LEU A 74 -8.64 0.26 -10.11
CA LEU A 74 -9.64 1.30 -10.34
C LEU A 74 -10.10 1.31 -11.80
N PRO A 75 -11.41 1.46 -12.07
CA PRO A 75 -11.94 1.47 -13.43
C PRO A 75 -11.42 2.67 -14.24
N ASP A 76 -11.32 2.49 -15.55
CA ASP A 76 -11.04 3.53 -16.56
C ASP A 76 -9.67 4.24 -16.41
N LEU A 77 -8.71 3.60 -15.76
CA LEU A 77 -7.34 4.11 -15.63
C LEU A 77 -6.35 3.11 -16.23
N GLN A 78 -5.61 3.55 -17.24
CA GLN A 78 -4.50 2.77 -17.78
C GLN A 78 -3.27 2.96 -16.91
N ILE A 79 -2.58 1.85 -16.66
CA ILE A 79 -1.32 1.78 -15.92
C ILE A 79 -0.31 1.02 -16.77
N GLU A 80 0.98 1.27 -16.57
CA GLU A 80 2.02 0.44 -17.22
C GLU A 80 2.19 -0.87 -16.44
N MET A 81 2.33 -0.77 -15.12
CA MET A 81 2.47 -1.89 -14.20
C MET A 81 2.16 -1.41 -12.79
N GLY A 82 1.49 -2.22 -11.99
CA GLY A 82 1.38 -2.05 -10.55
C GLY A 82 2.04 -3.18 -9.79
N THR A 83 2.43 -2.89 -8.56
CA THR A 83 3.11 -3.82 -7.68
C THR A 83 2.57 -3.68 -6.25
N ILE A 84 2.26 -4.81 -5.64
CA ILE A 84 2.09 -4.95 -4.19
C ILE A 84 3.27 -5.77 -3.67
N GLU A 85 4.00 -5.26 -2.69
CA GLU A 85 5.07 -6.00 -2.01
C GLU A 85 4.67 -6.23 -0.56
N VAL A 86 4.60 -7.50 -0.17
CA VAL A 86 4.33 -7.95 1.19
C VAL A 86 5.63 -8.49 1.76
N THR A 87 6.11 -7.88 2.85
CA THR A 87 7.26 -8.41 3.60
C THR A 87 6.77 -9.02 4.90
N LEU A 88 7.09 -10.30 5.10
CA LEU A 88 6.68 -11.10 6.25
C LEU A 88 7.91 -11.49 7.06
N GLY A 89 7.77 -11.42 8.38
CA GLY A 89 8.72 -11.95 9.34
C GLY A 89 8.21 -13.28 9.83
N GLU A 90 9.05 -14.30 9.74
CA GLU A 90 8.68 -15.68 10.04
C GLU A 90 9.65 -16.28 11.04
N THR A 91 9.10 -17.02 12.00
CA THR A 91 9.82 -17.96 12.87
C THR A 91 9.16 -19.32 12.75
N ASP A 92 9.67 -20.32 13.46
CA ASP A 92 9.05 -21.65 13.55
C ASP A 92 7.59 -21.62 14.09
N SER A 93 7.16 -20.52 14.73
CA SER A 93 5.84 -20.42 15.39
C SER A 93 5.03 -19.16 15.08
N VAL A 94 5.62 -18.14 14.44
CA VAL A 94 4.97 -16.84 14.22
C VAL A 94 5.23 -16.36 12.79
N LYS A 95 4.19 -15.83 12.15
CA LYS A 95 4.27 -15.09 10.88
C LYS A 95 3.64 -13.71 11.06
N LYS A 96 4.41 -12.64 10.85
CA LYS A 96 4.03 -11.25 11.09
C LYS A 96 4.22 -10.41 9.84
N LEU A 97 3.25 -9.55 9.51
CA LEU A 97 3.44 -8.53 8.48
C LEU A 97 4.42 -7.46 8.96
N LEU A 98 5.50 -7.25 8.22
CA LEU A 98 6.52 -6.24 8.51
C LEU A 98 6.31 -4.99 7.67
N ASN A 99 6.02 -5.20 6.40
CA ASN A 99 5.82 -4.11 5.47
C ASN A 99 4.80 -4.48 4.39
N LEU A 100 4.09 -3.46 3.92
CA LEU A 100 3.18 -3.54 2.79
C LEU A 100 3.40 -2.30 1.92
N ASN A 101 4.02 -2.50 0.76
CA ASN A 101 4.20 -1.44 -0.23
C ASN A 101 3.20 -1.63 -1.37
N TRP A 102 2.66 -0.51 -1.86
CA TRP A 102 1.84 -0.48 -3.06
C TRP A 102 2.33 0.65 -3.96
N HIS A 103 2.51 0.36 -5.24
CA HIS A 103 2.81 1.39 -6.22
C HIS A 103 2.36 1.03 -7.62
N VAL A 104 2.16 2.05 -8.44
CA VAL A 104 1.76 1.95 -9.84
C VAL A 104 2.66 2.83 -10.69
N GLN A 105 3.15 2.29 -11.79
CA GLN A 105 4.04 2.93 -12.73
C GLN A 105 3.31 3.34 -14.01
N PHE A 106 3.81 4.41 -14.61
CA PHE A 106 3.28 5.02 -15.82
C PHE A 106 4.43 5.40 -16.76
N SER A 107 4.16 5.28 -18.05
CA SER A 107 5.06 5.68 -19.13
C SER A 107 5.27 7.19 -19.18
N ASP A 108 4.28 7.96 -18.75
CA ASP A 108 4.26 9.41 -18.88
C ASP A 108 3.65 10.10 -17.64
N LYS A 109 4.00 11.38 -17.50
CA LYS A 109 3.59 12.21 -16.37
C LYS A 109 2.09 12.49 -16.37
N VAL A 110 1.47 12.63 -17.54
CA VAL A 110 0.06 13.05 -17.66
C VAL A 110 -0.84 11.95 -17.12
N SER A 111 -0.58 10.70 -17.53
CA SER A 111 -1.28 9.52 -17.04
C SER A 111 -1.10 9.35 -15.52
N ALA A 112 0.13 9.50 -15.02
CA ALA A 112 0.42 9.43 -13.59
C ALA A 112 -0.31 10.50 -12.77
N THR A 113 -0.31 11.75 -13.26
CA THR A 113 -1.03 12.87 -12.62
C THR A 113 -2.53 12.62 -12.62
N LYS A 114 -3.12 12.16 -13.74
CA LYS A 114 -4.55 11.84 -13.82
C LYS A 114 -4.94 10.76 -12.82
N TYR A 115 -4.12 9.72 -12.67
CA TYR A 115 -4.33 8.66 -11.69
C TYR A 115 -4.26 9.22 -10.26
N PHE A 116 -3.21 10.00 -9.95
CA PHE A 116 -3.01 10.61 -8.64
C PHE A 116 -4.15 11.55 -8.25
N ASP A 117 -4.63 12.39 -9.17
CA ASP A 117 -5.75 13.30 -8.90
C ASP A 117 -7.07 12.55 -8.71
N LYS A 118 -7.29 11.43 -9.42
CA LYS A 118 -8.44 10.55 -9.16
C LYS A 118 -8.38 9.93 -7.76
N LEU A 119 -7.21 9.44 -7.33
CA LEU A 119 -7.04 8.99 -5.94
C LEU A 119 -7.28 10.13 -4.94
N LYS A 120 -6.75 11.32 -5.21
CA LYS A 120 -6.95 12.48 -4.34
C LYS A 120 -8.41 12.82 -4.15
N GLN A 121 -9.20 12.75 -5.23
CA GLN A 121 -10.64 12.95 -5.15
C GLN A 121 -11.29 11.83 -4.33
N LEU A 122 -11.04 10.55 -4.67
CA LEU A 122 -11.63 9.39 -4.01
C LEU A 122 -11.42 9.41 -2.49
N PHE A 123 -10.21 9.69 -2.03
CA PHE A 123 -9.92 9.76 -0.59
C PHE A 123 -10.30 11.11 0.02
N GLY A 124 -10.19 12.20 -0.74
CA GLY A 124 -10.56 13.54 -0.28
C GLY A 124 -12.05 13.74 -0.01
N ASP A 125 -12.90 12.93 -0.63
CA ASP A 125 -14.35 12.89 -0.42
C ASP A 125 -14.74 12.13 0.86
N LEU A 126 -13.85 11.27 1.36
CA LEU A 126 -14.08 10.44 2.57
C LEU A 126 -13.29 10.91 3.79
N ALA A 127 -12.17 11.62 3.58
CA ALA A 127 -11.26 12.05 4.63
C ALA A 127 -11.85 13.16 5.51
N THR A 128 -11.60 13.07 6.82
CA THR A 128 -11.89 14.16 7.77
C THR A 128 -10.78 15.20 7.80
N LYS A 129 -9.52 14.78 7.63
CA LYS A 129 -8.35 15.65 7.44
C LYS A 129 -7.65 15.33 6.13
N LYS A 130 -7.20 16.37 5.42
CA LYS A 130 -6.42 16.24 4.18
C LYS A 130 -5.35 17.31 4.07
N LYS A 131 -4.19 16.96 3.52
CA LYS A 131 -3.04 17.85 3.32
C LYS A 131 -2.46 17.57 1.93
N PHE A 132 -2.14 18.63 1.20
CA PHE A 132 -1.55 18.54 -0.13
C PHE A 132 -0.26 19.34 -0.16
N GLU A 133 0.82 18.69 -0.55
CA GLU A 133 2.16 19.27 -0.54
C GLU A 133 2.90 18.94 -1.81
N LYS A 134 3.97 19.69 -2.04
CA LYS A 134 4.90 19.43 -3.12
C LYS A 134 6.31 19.53 -2.57
N ASP A 135 6.96 18.38 -2.54
CA ASP A 135 8.37 18.24 -2.19
C ASP A 135 9.23 18.31 -3.46
N LYS A 136 10.45 18.84 -3.33
CA LYS A 136 11.36 19.02 -4.47
C LYS A 136 11.94 17.70 -4.98
N ASP A 137 12.14 16.75 -4.08
CA ASP A 137 12.83 15.49 -4.36
C ASP A 137 11.83 14.35 -4.62
N ILE A 138 10.71 14.35 -3.88
CA ILE A 138 9.70 13.29 -3.91
C ILE A 138 8.58 13.61 -4.93
N GLY A 139 8.24 14.89 -5.12
CA GLY A 139 7.17 15.34 -6.01
C GLY A 139 5.89 15.71 -5.26
N ASN A 140 4.72 15.35 -5.78
CA ASN A 140 3.44 15.72 -5.15
C ASN A 140 3.08 14.73 -4.05
N ILE A 141 2.59 15.23 -2.93
CA ILE A 141 2.21 14.45 -1.75
C ILE A 141 0.77 14.78 -1.39
N ALA A 142 -0.03 13.76 -1.10
CA ALA A 142 -1.40 13.91 -0.63
C ALA A 142 -1.65 12.99 0.57
N GLN A 143 -1.92 13.59 1.73
CA GLN A 143 -2.17 12.89 2.98
C GLN A 143 -3.66 12.94 3.31
N PHE A 144 -4.22 11.84 3.78
CA PHE A 144 -5.64 11.70 4.12
C PHE A 144 -5.81 10.94 5.42
N SER A 145 -6.66 11.44 6.31
CA SER A 145 -7.03 10.76 7.54
C SER A 145 -8.53 10.78 7.76
N THR A 146 -9.06 9.69 8.30
CA THR A 146 -10.42 9.57 8.85
C THR A 146 -10.40 9.25 10.33
N ARG A 147 -9.37 9.64 11.08
CA ARG A 147 -9.31 9.36 12.52
C ARG A 147 -10.49 9.98 13.27
N ASN A 148 -11.53 9.19 13.43
CA ASN A 148 -12.60 9.33 14.41
C ASN A 148 -12.43 8.18 15.42
N PRO A 149 -12.56 8.42 16.74
CA PRO A 149 -12.41 7.37 17.76
C PRO A 149 -13.20 6.08 17.54
N VAL A 150 -14.30 6.13 16.78
CA VAL A 150 -15.17 4.96 16.49
C VAL A 150 -14.76 4.17 15.24
N ASP A 151 -13.88 4.70 14.39
CA ASP A 151 -13.52 4.07 13.13
C ASP A 151 -12.48 2.96 13.34
N THR A 152 -12.73 1.81 12.70
CA THR A 152 -11.83 0.65 12.67
C THR A 152 -11.22 0.51 11.26
N GLY A 153 -10.08 -0.19 11.17
CA GLY A 153 -9.39 -0.44 9.89
C GLY A 153 -8.33 0.60 9.53
N VAL A 154 -8.01 0.68 8.22
CA VAL A 154 -7.04 1.68 7.71
C VAL A 154 -7.70 3.06 7.77
N ARG A 155 -7.02 3.99 8.45
CA ARG A 155 -7.54 5.34 8.72
C ARG A 155 -6.66 6.45 8.19
N ASP A 156 -5.42 6.14 7.83
CA ASP A 156 -4.41 7.11 7.44
C ASP A 156 -3.67 6.58 6.22
N ILE A 157 -3.61 7.36 5.15
CA ILE A 157 -2.77 7.07 4.00
C ILE A 157 -2.05 8.32 3.52
N THR A 158 -0.88 8.11 2.93
CA THR A 158 -0.17 9.11 2.16
C THR A 158 0.07 8.59 0.76
N LEU A 159 -0.31 9.39 -0.23
CA LEU A 159 -0.05 9.15 -1.63
C LEU A 159 1.09 10.04 -2.10
N PHE A 160 2.00 9.47 -2.87
CA PHE A 160 3.11 10.18 -3.48
C PHE A 160 3.03 10.03 -5.00
N LEU A 161 3.28 11.11 -5.72
CA LEU A 161 3.48 11.12 -7.17
C LEU A 161 4.85 11.70 -7.46
N GLY A 162 5.73 10.87 -8.00
CA GLY A 162 7.11 11.24 -8.31
C GLY A 162 7.66 10.47 -9.50
N LYS A 163 8.92 10.73 -9.83
CA LYS A 163 9.67 9.92 -10.79
C LYS A 163 10.59 9.00 -10.00
N SER A 164 10.46 7.69 -10.18
CA SER A 164 11.33 6.73 -9.52
C SER A 164 12.76 6.90 -10.02
N PRO A 165 13.75 7.13 -9.12
CA PRO A 165 15.15 7.22 -9.52
C PRO A 165 15.71 5.87 -10.00
N MET A 166 15.12 4.75 -9.54
CA MET A 166 15.56 3.41 -9.91
C MET A 166 15.08 2.97 -11.30
N THR A 167 13.81 3.21 -11.61
CA THR A 167 13.21 2.75 -12.88
C THR A 167 13.10 3.87 -13.91
N ASN A 168 13.34 5.13 -13.52
CA ASN A 168 13.16 6.32 -14.36
C ASN A 168 11.72 6.47 -14.92
N LYS A 169 10.74 5.84 -14.25
CA LYS A 169 9.30 5.90 -14.58
C LYS A 169 8.56 6.83 -13.63
N TYR A 170 7.42 7.37 -14.09
CA TYR A 170 6.51 8.06 -13.17
C TYR A 170 5.78 7.03 -12.32
N GLN A 171 5.65 7.31 -11.03
CA GLN A 171 5.09 6.37 -10.08
C GLN A 171 4.12 7.09 -9.14
N VAL A 172 3.00 6.43 -8.86
CA VAL A 172 2.13 6.73 -7.73
C VAL A 172 2.33 5.64 -6.69
N SER A 173 2.69 6.00 -5.45
CA SER A 173 2.85 5.05 -4.35
C SER A 173 1.97 5.40 -3.16
N LEU A 174 1.57 4.38 -2.42
CA LEU A 174 0.76 4.49 -1.22
C LEU A 174 1.55 4.03 0.00
N MET A 175 1.52 4.83 1.05
CA MET A 175 2.03 4.52 2.38
C MET A 175 0.87 4.52 3.38
N LEU A 176 0.84 3.54 4.27
CA LEU A 176 -0.13 3.49 5.37
C LEU A 176 0.39 4.35 6.54
N GLY A 177 -0.25 5.50 6.76
CA GLY A 177 0.18 6.50 7.73
C GLY A 177 0.17 7.91 7.16
N THR A 178 0.21 8.89 8.06
CA THR A 178 0.21 10.34 7.78
C THR A 178 0.94 11.07 8.89
N GLU A 179 1.35 12.31 8.64
CA GLU A 179 1.97 13.19 9.64
C GLU A 179 0.96 13.76 10.66
N PHE A 180 -0.35 13.57 10.47
CA PHE A 180 -1.38 14.00 11.43
C PHE A 180 -1.30 13.33 12.81
N MET A 181 -0.30 12.48 13.07
CA MET A 181 -0.11 11.82 14.37
C MET A 181 0.38 12.78 15.47
N ASP A 182 0.80 13.99 15.12
CA ASP A 182 1.34 15.01 16.04
C ASP A 182 0.33 16.12 16.43
N GLU A 183 -0.97 15.97 16.12
CA GLU A 183 -2.04 16.91 16.52
C GLU A 183 -3.06 16.32 17.52
#